data_AF-A0A7X6REL2-F1
#
_entry.id   AF-A0A7X6REL2-F1
#
_cell.length_a   1.000
_cell.length_b   1.000
_cell.length_c   1.000
_cell.angle_alpha   90.00
_cell.angle_beta   90.00
_cell.angle_gamma   90.00
#
_symmetry.space_group_name_H-M   'P 1'
#
loop_
_entity.id
_entity.type
_entity.pdbx_description
1 polymer ?
#
loop_
_entity_poly.entity_id
_entity_poly.type
_entity_poly.pdbx_seq_one_letter_code
_entity_poly.pdbx_strand_id
1 'polypeptide(L)'
;MSTAVTEPEPSPQPWLKRIPAPLFTVVYGALVILVVFGAAMAAGYTADTADTAGAEAVAESERLPQPERPFNPPPANPDNVAASIRSHLITDVRVGKTDSGAMMRGDIVNGALDDTTEIAGHLSRLLEQNCLDTVTLTSKSGMRFNFWGFCFSTLPPATIAQLMDFGVDEGADSVSFAVYPVQGNFHTITLNWMDVGDTDDADELIEQWQEVERPDEIDRITFNGYTDDEVVVMDNDKKTGEAIKRWPRFTNAEE
;
A
#
# COMPACT_ATOMS: atom_id res chain seq x y z
N MET A 1 -43.36 -25.40 70.30
CA MET A 1 -42.93 -24.31 69.41
C MET A 1 -43.33 -24.70 68.00
N SER A 2 -44.29 -23.98 67.44
CA SER A 2 -44.85 -24.21 66.11
C SER A 2 -44.77 -22.87 65.41
N THR A 3 -44.01 -22.77 64.34
CA THR A 3 -44.14 -21.65 63.39
C THR A 3 -44.01 -22.24 62.00
N ALA A 4 -45.16 -22.27 61.35
CA ALA A 4 -45.36 -22.65 59.98
C ALA A 4 -44.61 -21.72 59.03
N VAL A 5 -44.35 -22.28 57.86
CA VAL A 5 -43.77 -21.71 56.66
C VAL A 5 -44.60 -20.53 56.15
N THR A 6 -43.92 -19.43 55.83
CA THR A 6 -44.35 -18.49 54.78
C THR A 6 -43.14 -18.28 53.87
N GLU A 7 -43.24 -18.72 52.62
CA GLU A 7 -42.24 -18.44 51.57
C GLU A 7 -42.15 -16.93 51.32
N PRO A 8 -40.95 -16.33 51.20
CA PRO A 8 -40.80 -15.05 50.56
C PRO A 8 -40.84 -15.21 49.03
N GLU A 9 -41.59 -14.32 48.38
CA GLU A 9 -41.79 -14.18 46.94
C GLU A 9 -40.49 -14.30 46.11
N PRO A 10 -40.56 -14.82 44.86
CA PRO A 10 -39.42 -14.81 43.97
C PRO A 10 -39.07 -13.36 43.66
N SER A 11 -37.99 -12.88 44.28
CA SER A 11 -37.35 -11.64 43.85
C SER A 11 -36.97 -11.80 42.37
N PRO A 12 -37.29 -10.82 41.50
CA PRO A 12 -36.96 -10.92 40.10
C PRO A 12 -35.44 -10.91 39.99
N GLN A 13 -34.84 -12.08 39.78
CA GLN A 13 -33.43 -12.16 39.49
C GLN A 13 -33.18 -11.36 38.21
N PRO A 14 -32.18 -10.46 38.20
CA PRO A 14 -31.81 -9.77 36.98
C PRO A 14 -31.33 -10.84 35.99
N TRP A 15 -32.12 -11.00 34.93
CA TRP A 15 -31.94 -11.70 33.65
C TRP A 15 -30.57 -11.49 32.94
N LEU A 16 -29.57 -10.97 33.64
CA LEU A 16 -28.24 -10.63 33.17
C LEU A 16 -27.17 -11.67 33.55
N LYS A 17 -27.55 -12.90 33.92
CA LYS A 17 -26.57 -13.95 34.19
C LYS A 17 -26.53 -15.03 33.10
N ARG A 18 -25.39 -15.01 32.40
CA ARG A 18 -24.77 -16.01 31.51
C ARG A 18 -25.08 -15.86 30.02
N ILE A 19 -24.59 -14.77 29.45
CA ILE A 19 -24.17 -14.79 28.06
C ILE A 19 -22.78 -15.45 28.04
N PRO A 20 -22.53 -16.49 27.20
CA PRO A 20 -21.19 -17.05 27.03
C PRO A 20 -20.23 -15.93 26.64
N ALA A 21 -19.06 -15.84 27.27
CA ALA A 21 -18.05 -14.81 26.99
C ALA A 21 -17.86 -14.51 25.48
N PRO A 22 -17.74 -15.49 24.56
CA PRO A 22 -17.57 -15.18 23.13
C PRO A 22 -18.78 -14.49 22.51
N LEU A 23 -19.98 -14.76 23.00
CA LEU A 23 -21.22 -14.15 22.50
C LEU A 23 -21.37 -12.72 23.03
N PHE A 24 -20.85 -12.45 24.24
CA PHE A 24 -20.71 -11.07 24.73
C PHE A 24 -19.68 -10.29 23.91
N THR A 25 -18.51 -10.85 23.59
CA THR A 25 -17.50 -10.14 22.77
C THR A 25 -17.97 -9.87 21.35
N VAL A 26 -18.68 -10.81 20.71
CA VAL A 26 -19.21 -10.60 19.36
C VAL A 26 -20.33 -9.56 19.36
N VAL A 27 -21.25 -9.61 20.32
CA VAL A 27 -22.36 -8.66 20.39
C VAL A 27 -21.88 -7.28 20.82
N TYR A 28 -20.98 -7.19 21.79
CA TYR A 28 -20.44 -5.91 22.26
C TYR A 28 -19.46 -5.31 21.24
N GLY A 29 -18.63 -6.13 20.58
CA GLY A 29 -17.76 -5.70 19.50
C GLY A 29 -18.55 -5.18 18.30
N ALA A 30 -19.60 -5.90 17.89
CA ALA A 30 -20.50 -5.44 16.83
C ALA A 30 -21.28 -4.17 17.23
N LEU A 31 -21.72 -4.06 18.49
CA LEU A 31 -22.39 -2.85 19.00
C LEU A 31 -21.45 -1.65 19.07
N VAL A 32 -20.20 -1.83 19.51
CA VAL A 32 -19.22 -0.74 19.53
C VAL A 32 -18.88 -0.31 18.12
N ILE A 33 -18.69 -1.24 17.18
CA ILE A 33 -18.49 -0.90 15.76
C ILE A 33 -19.73 -0.17 15.22
N LEU A 34 -20.96 -0.63 15.49
CA LEU A 34 -22.18 0.07 15.07
C LEU A 34 -22.37 1.42 15.74
N VAL A 35 -21.93 1.62 16.98
CA VAL A 35 -22.00 2.91 17.68
C VAL A 35 -20.92 3.85 17.18
N VAL A 36 -19.72 3.37 16.86
CA VAL A 36 -18.63 4.20 16.29
C VAL A 36 -18.96 4.58 14.86
N PHE A 37 -19.38 3.63 14.02
CA PHE A 37 -19.85 3.92 12.66
C PHE A 37 -21.16 4.71 12.67
N GLY A 38 -22.07 4.41 13.58
CA GLY A 38 -23.33 5.12 13.76
C GLY A 38 -23.13 6.54 14.25
N ALA A 39 -22.16 6.80 15.14
CA ALA A 39 -21.79 8.15 15.58
C ALA A 39 -21.00 8.89 14.50
N ALA A 40 -20.16 8.21 13.72
CA ALA A 40 -19.47 8.81 12.57
C ALA A 40 -20.45 9.17 11.45
N MET A 41 -21.43 8.30 11.16
CA MET A 41 -22.51 8.56 10.21
C MET A 41 -23.50 9.60 10.73
N ALA A 42 -23.84 9.59 12.02
CA ALA A 42 -24.73 10.58 12.62
C ALA A 42 -24.05 11.95 12.74
N ALA A 43 -22.76 12.03 13.06
CA ALA A 43 -22.01 13.29 13.00
C ALA A 43 -21.93 13.84 11.56
N GLY A 44 -21.88 12.96 10.56
CA GLY A 44 -22.01 13.33 9.14
C GLY A 44 -23.43 13.77 8.75
N TYR A 45 -24.47 13.11 9.27
CA TYR A 45 -25.88 13.40 8.92
C TYR A 45 -26.51 14.56 9.71
N THR A 46 -26.09 14.82 10.95
CA THR A 46 -26.64 15.94 11.74
C THR A 46 -26.12 17.30 11.30
N ALA A 47 -25.05 17.35 10.49
CA ALA A 47 -24.62 18.56 9.81
C ALA A 47 -25.52 18.94 8.61
N ASP A 48 -26.28 17.99 8.05
CA ASP A 48 -27.03 18.18 6.80
C ASP A 48 -28.53 18.51 7.00
N THR A 49 -29.05 18.50 8.22
CA THR A 49 -30.50 18.71 8.46
C THR A 49 -30.88 19.89 9.35
N ALA A 50 -29.95 20.77 9.70
CA ALA A 50 -30.25 21.97 10.48
C ALA A 50 -29.70 23.24 9.81
N ASP A 51 -30.33 23.64 8.70
CA ASP A 51 -30.72 25.04 8.38
C ASP A 51 -30.88 25.25 6.87
N THR A 52 -32.04 24.83 6.36
CA THR A 52 -32.55 25.04 5.00
C THR A 52 -32.81 26.52 4.61
N ALA A 53 -32.19 27.50 5.26
CA ALA A 53 -32.37 28.90 4.86
C ALA A 53 -31.19 29.84 5.15
N GLY A 54 -30.14 29.39 5.86
CA GLY A 54 -28.99 30.24 6.24
C GLY A 54 -27.62 29.76 5.74
N ALA A 55 -27.53 28.54 5.19
CA ALA A 55 -26.28 27.85 4.89
C ALA A 55 -25.61 28.24 3.55
N GLU A 56 -26.25 29.05 2.71
CA GLU A 56 -25.68 29.41 1.39
C GLU A 56 -24.48 30.37 1.49
N ALA A 57 -24.32 31.10 2.60
CA ALA A 57 -23.28 32.12 2.73
C ALA A 57 -22.00 31.65 3.49
N VAL A 58 -22.05 30.54 4.23
CA VAL A 58 -20.91 30.03 5.03
C VAL A 58 -20.30 28.76 4.44
N ALA A 59 -21.04 28.05 3.56
CA ALA A 59 -20.58 26.79 2.96
C ALA A 59 -19.52 26.94 1.84
N GLU A 60 -19.19 28.16 1.40
CA GLU A 60 -18.18 28.37 0.36
C GLU A 60 -16.75 28.35 0.92
N SER A 61 -16.55 28.73 2.20
CA SER A 61 -15.22 28.95 2.78
C SER A 61 -14.60 27.76 3.51
N GLU A 62 -15.35 26.67 3.73
CA GLU A 62 -14.85 25.46 4.41
C GLU A 62 -14.97 24.17 3.60
N ARG A 63 -15.41 24.24 2.34
CA ARG A 63 -15.17 23.11 1.44
C ARG A 63 -13.68 23.10 1.14
N LEU A 64 -12.96 22.14 1.76
CA LEU A 64 -11.67 21.72 1.25
C LEU A 64 -11.82 21.61 -0.27
N PRO A 65 -10.98 22.31 -1.07
CA PRO A 65 -11.10 22.26 -2.51
C PRO A 65 -11.07 20.78 -2.90
N GLN A 66 -12.15 20.29 -3.49
CA GLN A 66 -12.13 18.93 -4.01
C GLN A 66 -10.99 18.88 -5.02
N PRO A 67 -10.14 17.84 -5.00
CA PRO A 67 -9.07 17.72 -5.98
C PRO A 67 -9.71 17.79 -7.36
N GLU A 68 -9.44 18.88 -8.08
CA GLU A 68 -9.98 19.09 -9.40
C GLU A 68 -9.42 17.99 -10.30
N ARG A 69 -10.31 17.20 -10.91
CA ARG A 69 -9.90 16.28 -11.96
C ARG A 69 -9.26 17.11 -13.08
N PRO A 70 -8.10 16.71 -13.62
CA PRO A 70 -7.44 17.45 -14.69
C PRO A 70 -8.43 17.75 -15.81
N PHE A 71 -8.44 19.00 -16.29
CA PHE A 71 -9.35 19.46 -17.36
C PHE A 71 -9.22 18.62 -18.65
N ASN A 72 -8.10 17.93 -18.84
CA ASN A 72 -7.91 16.93 -19.89
C ASN A 72 -7.11 15.75 -19.32
N PRO A 73 -7.76 14.68 -18.82
CA PRO A 73 -7.04 13.53 -18.30
C PRO A 73 -6.22 12.89 -19.44
N PRO A 74 -5.02 12.38 -19.15
CA PRO A 74 -4.21 11.70 -20.15
C PRO A 74 -5.00 10.50 -20.74
N PRO A 75 -4.81 10.18 -22.03
CA PRO A 75 -5.60 9.13 -22.68
C PRO A 75 -5.35 7.77 -22.01
N ALA A 76 -6.36 7.33 -21.26
CA ALA A 76 -6.45 5.99 -20.69
C ALA A 76 -6.97 5.01 -21.76
N ASN A 77 -6.07 4.32 -22.46
CA ASN A 77 -6.43 3.33 -23.48
C ASN A 77 -5.98 1.91 -23.07
N PRO A 78 -6.79 1.17 -22.30
CA PRO A 78 -6.48 -0.19 -21.86
C PRO A 78 -6.24 -1.15 -23.04
N ASP A 79 -6.95 -0.98 -24.15
CA ASP A 79 -6.81 -1.86 -25.32
C ASP A 79 -5.42 -1.72 -25.95
N ASN A 80 -4.89 -0.49 -25.99
CA ASN A 80 -3.52 -0.22 -26.46
C ASN A 80 -2.47 -0.82 -25.52
N VAL A 81 -2.69 -0.72 -24.20
CA VAL A 81 -1.82 -1.37 -23.20
C VAL A 81 -1.83 -2.88 -23.42
N ALA A 82 -3.01 -3.50 -23.47
CA ALA A 82 -3.15 -4.94 -23.67
C ALA A 82 -2.49 -5.43 -24.96
N ALA A 83 -2.64 -4.69 -26.07
CA ALA A 83 -2.03 -5.02 -27.35
C ALA A 83 -0.49 -4.86 -27.36
N SER A 84 0.05 -4.03 -26.47
CA SER A 84 1.49 -3.75 -26.40
C SER A 84 2.26 -4.79 -25.58
N ILE A 85 1.57 -5.65 -24.82
CA ILE A 85 2.20 -6.60 -23.91
C ILE A 85 2.76 -7.80 -24.66
N ARG A 86 4.00 -8.16 -24.31
CA ARG A 86 4.68 -9.35 -24.81
C ARG A 86 4.35 -10.54 -23.91
N SER A 87 3.55 -11.47 -24.43
CA SER A 87 3.06 -12.63 -23.68
C SER A 87 4.16 -13.61 -23.22
N HIS A 88 5.35 -13.57 -23.83
CA HIS A 88 6.50 -14.36 -23.37
C HIS A 88 7.23 -13.74 -22.16
N LEU A 89 6.91 -12.50 -21.80
CA LEU A 89 7.45 -11.80 -20.64
C LEU A 89 6.40 -11.67 -19.53
N ILE A 90 5.14 -11.39 -19.89
CA ILE A 90 4.05 -11.13 -18.94
C ILE A 90 2.79 -11.88 -19.38
N THR A 91 2.20 -12.67 -18.50
CA THR A 91 0.96 -13.43 -18.69
C THR A 91 -0.15 -12.96 -17.74
N ASP A 92 -1.35 -13.50 -17.93
CA ASP A 92 -2.51 -13.30 -17.04
C ASP A 92 -2.87 -11.82 -16.80
N VAL A 93 -2.63 -11.04 -17.86
CA VAL A 93 -2.77 -9.59 -17.85
C VAL A 93 -4.22 -9.18 -17.65
N ARG A 94 -4.42 -8.22 -16.75
CA ARG A 94 -5.65 -7.46 -16.58
C ARG A 94 -5.32 -5.98 -16.71
N VAL A 95 -6.03 -5.30 -17.59
CA VAL A 95 -5.92 -3.86 -17.80
C VAL A 95 -7.25 -3.18 -17.45
N GLY A 96 -7.17 -1.96 -16.93
CA GLY A 96 -8.35 -1.17 -16.58
C GLY A 96 -8.08 0.32 -16.72
N LYS A 97 -9.14 1.11 -16.81
CA LYS A 97 -9.04 2.57 -16.71
C LYS A 97 -9.04 2.98 -15.23
N THR A 98 -8.30 4.02 -14.92
CA THR A 98 -8.30 4.72 -13.63
C THR A 98 -8.69 6.19 -13.86
N ASP A 99 -8.80 6.96 -12.79
CA ASP A 99 -9.07 8.40 -12.89
C ASP A 99 -7.88 9.19 -13.47
N SER A 100 -6.66 8.65 -13.36
CA SER A 100 -5.40 9.29 -13.76
C SER A 100 -4.69 8.62 -14.95
N GLY A 101 -5.23 7.53 -15.50
CA GLY A 101 -4.62 6.80 -16.61
C GLY A 101 -5.20 5.40 -16.80
N ALA A 102 -4.33 4.43 -17.01
CA ALA A 102 -4.66 3.02 -17.02
C ALA A 102 -3.86 2.26 -15.96
N MET A 103 -4.48 1.23 -15.39
CA MET A 103 -3.81 0.26 -14.54
C MET A 103 -3.56 -1.05 -15.29
N MET A 104 -2.50 -1.76 -14.89
CA MET A 104 -2.16 -3.08 -15.38
C MET A 104 -1.75 -3.99 -14.22
N ARG A 105 -2.27 -5.20 -14.20
CA ARG A 105 -1.78 -6.29 -13.35
C ARG A 105 -1.45 -7.50 -14.22
N GLY A 106 -0.41 -8.24 -13.88
CA GLY A 106 -0.09 -9.50 -14.55
C GLY A 106 0.96 -10.30 -13.79
N ASP A 107 1.32 -11.44 -14.35
CA ASP A 107 2.32 -12.34 -13.80
C ASP A 107 3.54 -12.39 -14.73
N ILE A 108 4.73 -12.34 -14.14
CA ILE A 108 5.98 -12.45 -14.90
C ILE A 108 6.19 -13.92 -15.27
N VAL A 109 6.45 -14.15 -16.56
CA VAL A 109 6.70 -15.50 -17.09
C VAL A 109 7.99 -16.08 -16.50
N ASN A 110 8.00 -17.38 -16.20
CA ASN A 110 9.19 -18.06 -15.67
C ASN A 110 10.40 -17.89 -16.61
N GLY A 111 11.55 -17.57 -16.03
CA GLY A 111 12.80 -17.33 -16.76
C GLY A 111 12.96 -15.89 -17.27
N ALA A 112 11.91 -15.07 -17.27
CA ALA A 112 12.01 -13.65 -17.65
C ALA A 112 12.74 -12.78 -16.60
N LEU A 113 13.05 -13.35 -15.43
CA LEU A 113 13.86 -12.73 -14.38
C LEU A 113 15.27 -13.34 -14.28
N ASP A 114 15.61 -14.35 -15.11
CA ASP A 114 16.97 -14.92 -15.13
C ASP A 114 17.96 -13.95 -15.80
N ASP A 115 17.45 -13.08 -16.67
CA ASP A 115 18.11 -11.89 -17.22
C ASP A 115 17.02 -10.81 -17.38
N THR A 116 17.03 -9.79 -16.52
CA THR A 116 15.96 -8.79 -16.51
C THR A 116 16.05 -7.79 -17.65
N THR A 117 17.09 -7.83 -18.49
CA THR A 117 17.31 -6.86 -19.58
C THR A 117 16.11 -6.76 -20.52
N GLU A 118 15.54 -7.89 -20.95
CA GLU A 118 14.43 -7.88 -21.90
C GLU A 118 13.14 -7.35 -21.26
N ILE A 119 12.81 -7.82 -20.05
CA ILE A 119 11.59 -7.38 -19.36
C ILE A 119 11.68 -5.91 -18.95
N ALA A 120 12.83 -5.44 -18.46
CA ALA A 120 13.07 -4.03 -18.16
C ALA A 120 12.95 -3.15 -19.42
N GLY A 121 13.53 -3.58 -20.54
CA GLY A 121 13.37 -2.89 -21.82
C GLY A 121 11.93 -2.89 -22.36
N HIS A 122 11.17 -3.96 -22.09
CA HIS A 122 9.75 -4.00 -22.41
C HIS A 122 8.93 -3.04 -21.54
N LEU A 123 9.16 -3.05 -20.23
CA LEU A 123 8.47 -2.18 -19.26
C LEU A 123 8.78 -0.72 -19.53
N SER A 124 10.05 -0.38 -19.74
CA SER A 124 10.45 0.99 -20.05
C SER A 124 9.69 1.53 -21.27
N ARG A 125 9.61 0.76 -22.35
CA ARG A 125 8.84 1.12 -23.56
C ARG A 125 7.33 1.18 -23.31
N LEU A 126 6.80 0.24 -22.52
CA LEU A 126 5.37 0.17 -22.23
C LEU A 126 4.90 1.42 -21.46
N LEU A 127 5.68 1.86 -20.47
CA LEU A 127 5.47 3.07 -19.67
C LEU A 127 5.65 4.36 -20.50
N GLU A 128 6.64 4.39 -21.40
CA GLU A 128 6.86 5.53 -22.30
C GLU A 128 5.69 5.73 -23.29
N GLN A 129 5.12 4.62 -23.79
CA GLN A 129 4.08 4.65 -24.82
C GLN A 129 2.66 4.81 -24.28
N ASN A 130 2.43 4.61 -22.98
CA ASN A 130 1.10 4.58 -22.39
C ASN A 130 1.04 5.38 -21.09
N CYS A 131 -0.14 5.90 -20.76
CA CYS A 131 -0.37 6.43 -19.43
C CYS A 131 -0.68 5.31 -18.43
N LEU A 132 0.34 4.72 -17.80
CA LEU A 132 0.23 3.61 -16.86
C LEU A 132 0.48 4.07 -15.42
N ASP A 133 -0.56 4.58 -14.77
CA ASP A 133 -0.42 5.13 -13.43
C ASP A 133 -0.18 4.06 -12.36
N THR A 134 -0.56 2.82 -12.64
CA THR A 134 -0.40 1.68 -11.75
C THR A 134 -0.06 0.42 -12.55
N VAL A 135 1.13 -0.12 -12.36
CA VAL A 135 1.50 -1.46 -12.82
C VAL A 135 1.85 -2.31 -11.61
N THR A 136 1.29 -3.52 -11.54
CA THR A 136 1.69 -4.53 -10.54
C THR A 136 1.95 -5.85 -11.24
N LEU A 137 3.20 -6.30 -11.17
CA LEU A 137 3.62 -7.60 -11.69
C LEU A 137 4.00 -8.52 -10.54
N THR A 138 3.66 -9.80 -10.65
CA THR A 138 4.00 -10.80 -9.63
C THR A 138 4.87 -11.89 -10.27
N SER A 139 6.01 -12.19 -9.67
CA SER A 139 6.85 -13.32 -10.08
C SER A 139 6.24 -14.64 -9.58
N LYS A 140 6.75 -15.77 -10.08
CA LYS A 140 6.34 -17.09 -9.56
C LYS A 140 6.70 -17.31 -8.09
N SER A 141 7.75 -16.68 -7.57
CA SER A 141 8.10 -16.76 -6.15
C SER A 141 7.18 -15.91 -5.27
N GLY A 142 6.33 -15.06 -5.86
CA GLY A 142 5.45 -14.15 -5.12
C GLY A 142 6.01 -12.74 -4.94
N MET A 143 7.24 -12.49 -5.39
CA MET A 143 7.86 -11.16 -5.42
C MET A 143 7.05 -10.21 -6.31
N ARG A 144 6.87 -8.96 -5.87
CA ARG A 144 6.07 -7.97 -6.59
C ARG A 144 6.91 -6.84 -7.17
N PHE A 145 6.68 -6.53 -8.43
CA PHE A 145 7.25 -5.35 -9.08
C PHE A 145 6.14 -4.33 -9.34
N ASN A 146 6.27 -3.14 -8.76
CA ASN A 146 5.26 -2.09 -8.90
C ASN A 146 5.82 -0.87 -9.63
N PHE A 147 5.02 -0.27 -10.51
CA PHE A 147 5.33 1.01 -11.13
C PHE A 147 4.16 1.97 -10.89
N TRP A 148 4.43 3.14 -10.31
CA TRP A 148 3.41 4.11 -9.94
C TRP A 148 3.68 5.50 -10.50
N GLY A 149 2.62 6.15 -10.99
CA GLY A 149 2.66 7.54 -11.44
C GLY A 149 3.34 7.75 -12.80
N PHE A 150 3.68 6.68 -13.53
CA PHE A 150 4.26 6.78 -14.87
C PHE A 150 3.17 7.07 -15.90
N CYS A 151 3.27 8.20 -16.59
CA CYS A 151 2.29 8.55 -17.61
C CYS A 151 2.96 9.20 -18.81
N PHE A 152 3.18 8.41 -19.86
CA PHE A 152 4.05 8.79 -20.99
C PHE A 152 5.43 9.24 -20.51
N SER A 153 5.93 8.54 -19.49
CA SER A 153 7.23 8.76 -18.87
C SER A 153 7.77 7.41 -18.44
N THR A 154 9.09 7.32 -18.34
CA THR A 154 9.76 6.07 -18.00
C THR A 154 11.11 6.30 -17.35
N LEU A 155 11.70 5.22 -16.85
CA LEU A 155 13.10 5.16 -16.46
C LEU A 155 13.93 4.46 -17.55
N PRO A 156 15.23 4.74 -17.65
CA PRO A 156 16.12 3.97 -18.50
C PRO A 156 16.03 2.46 -18.24
N PRO A 157 16.01 1.61 -19.29
CA PRO A 157 15.92 0.17 -19.12
C PRO A 157 16.99 -0.42 -18.20
N ALA A 158 18.22 0.11 -18.25
CA ALA A 158 19.32 -0.35 -17.42
C ALA A 158 19.07 -0.11 -15.93
N THR A 159 18.44 1.01 -15.58
CA THR A 159 18.07 1.35 -14.20
C THR A 159 16.95 0.48 -13.66
N ILE A 160 15.96 0.18 -14.50
CA ILE A 160 14.91 -0.79 -14.14
C ILE A 160 15.53 -2.17 -13.94
N ALA A 161 16.38 -2.63 -14.88
CA ALA A 161 17.05 -3.93 -14.81
C ALA A 161 17.91 -4.06 -13.54
N GLN A 162 18.81 -3.11 -13.29
CA GLN A 162 19.70 -3.10 -12.12
C GLN A 162 18.94 -3.34 -10.80
N LEU A 163 17.82 -2.64 -10.60
CA LEU A 163 17.06 -2.72 -9.36
C LEU A 163 16.13 -3.93 -9.30
N MET A 164 15.69 -4.43 -10.47
CA MET A 164 15.00 -5.71 -10.54
C MET A 164 15.96 -6.87 -10.23
N ASP A 165 17.14 -6.88 -10.84
CA ASP A 165 18.20 -7.88 -10.61
C ASP A 165 18.57 -7.90 -9.13
N PHE A 166 18.90 -6.75 -8.55
CA PHE A 166 19.25 -6.67 -7.12
C PHE A 166 18.13 -7.22 -6.21
N GLY A 167 16.88 -6.84 -6.47
CA GLY A 167 15.76 -7.35 -5.68
C GLY A 167 15.52 -8.85 -5.87
N VAL A 168 15.81 -9.41 -7.04
CA VAL A 168 15.69 -10.86 -7.31
C VAL A 168 16.83 -11.62 -6.64
N ASP A 169 18.07 -11.15 -6.81
CA ASP A 169 19.29 -11.78 -6.33
C ASP A 169 19.31 -11.83 -4.79
N GLU A 170 18.91 -10.73 -4.14
CA GLU A 170 18.86 -10.64 -2.68
C GLU A 170 17.50 -11.05 -2.08
N GLY A 171 16.60 -11.61 -2.90
CA GLY A 171 15.36 -12.21 -2.40
C GLY A 171 14.36 -11.24 -1.76
N ALA A 172 14.25 -10.01 -2.28
CA ALA A 172 13.25 -9.04 -1.82
C ALA A 172 11.81 -9.52 -2.10
N ASP A 173 10.87 -9.12 -1.23
CA ASP A 173 9.44 -9.35 -1.44
C ASP A 173 8.84 -8.41 -2.49
N SER A 174 9.43 -7.22 -2.63
CA SER A 174 8.98 -6.27 -3.64
C SER A 174 10.02 -5.23 -4.02
N VAL A 175 9.92 -4.78 -5.27
CA VAL A 175 10.61 -3.61 -5.82
C VAL A 175 9.56 -2.68 -6.40
N SER A 176 9.52 -1.44 -5.94
CA SER A 176 8.54 -0.45 -6.37
C SER A 176 9.25 0.78 -6.96
N PHE A 177 8.85 1.16 -8.16
CA PHE A 177 9.33 2.33 -8.87
C PHE A 177 8.19 3.36 -8.86
N ALA A 178 8.46 4.59 -8.39
CA ALA A 178 7.43 5.61 -8.34
C ALA A 178 7.96 6.96 -8.79
N VAL A 179 7.10 7.70 -9.50
CA VAL A 179 7.32 9.10 -9.84
C VAL A 179 6.29 9.93 -9.09
N TYR A 180 6.74 11.02 -8.49
CA TYR A 180 5.87 12.04 -7.90
C TYR A 180 5.92 13.32 -8.75
N PRO A 181 4.99 13.51 -9.70
CA PRO A 181 4.97 14.69 -10.56
C PRO A 181 4.90 16.01 -9.79
N VAL A 182 4.12 16.03 -8.70
CA VAL A 182 3.92 17.21 -7.84
C VAL A 182 5.19 17.64 -7.10
N GLN A 183 6.21 16.79 -7.03
CA GLN A 183 7.51 17.07 -6.42
C GLN A 183 8.60 17.30 -7.47
N GLY A 184 8.23 17.79 -8.65
CA GLY A 184 9.17 18.03 -9.75
C GLY A 184 9.60 16.75 -10.45
N ASN A 185 8.70 15.77 -10.57
CA ASN A 185 8.98 14.40 -11.02
C ASN A 185 10.05 13.71 -10.15
N PHE A 186 9.83 13.71 -8.83
CA PHE A 186 10.73 13.03 -7.92
C PHE A 186 10.63 11.51 -8.11
N HIS A 187 11.74 10.86 -8.48
CA HIS A 187 11.82 9.42 -8.71
C HIS A 187 12.28 8.71 -7.44
N THR A 188 11.43 7.84 -6.89
CA THR A 188 11.78 7.00 -5.75
C THR A 188 11.70 5.54 -6.12
N ILE A 189 12.65 4.77 -5.62
CA ILE A 189 12.63 3.32 -5.65
C ILE A 189 12.51 2.82 -4.22
N THR A 190 11.70 1.79 -4.00
CA THR A 190 11.55 1.15 -2.69
C THR A 190 11.65 -0.35 -2.82
N LEU A 191 12.58 -0.94 -2.07
CA LEU A 191 12.73 -2.39 -1.94
C LEU A 191 12.34 -2.82 -0.53
N ASN A 192 11.62 -3.94 -0.40
CA ASN A 192 11.15 -4.42 0.90
C ASN A 192 11.45 -5.91 1.09
N TRP A 193 11.94 -6.25 2.28
CA TRP A 193 12.06 -7.60 2.83
C TRP A 193 11.22 -7.68 4.10
N MET A 194 10.08 -8.36 4.01
CA MET A 194 9.03 -8.41 5.03
C MET A 194 9.35 -9.40 6.17
N ASP A 195 10.30 -10.29 5.93
CA ASP A 195 10.76 -11.31 6.86
C ASP A 195 12.27 -11.55 6.64
N VAL A 196 13.10 -10.76 7.33
CA VAL A 196 14.57 -10.85 7.24
C VAL A 196 15.13 -11.91 8.19
N GLY A 197 14.36 -12.33 9.21
CA GLY A 197 14.86 -13.15 10.31
C GLY A 197 15.25 -12.29 11.51
N ASP A 198 16.48 -12.45 11.98
CA ASP A 198 16.98 -11.74 13.15
C ASP A 198 17.78 -10.46 12.80
N THR A 199 18.35 -9.83 13.83
CA THR A 199 19.10 -8.58 13.66
C THR A 199 20.45 -8.79 12.98
N ASP A 200 21.09 -9.96 13.14
CA ASP A 200 22.36 -10.25 12.49
C ASP A 200 22.13 -10.44 10.97
N ASP A 201 21.05 -11.11 10.58
CA ASP A 201 20.63 -11.22 9.17
C ASP A 201 20.36 -9.84 8.54
N ALA A 202 19.78 -8.92 9.31
CA ALA A 202 19.55 -7.55 8.86
C ALA A 202 20.84 -6.73 8.69
N ASP A 203 21.85 -6.97 9.53
CA ASP A 203 23.15 -6.31 9.42
C ASP A 203 23.88 -6.74 8.14
N GLU A 204 23.86 -8.04 7.80
CA GLU A 204 24.40 -8.56 6.54
C GLU A 204 23.68 -7.96 5.32
N LEU A 205 22.35 -7.88 5.38
CA LEU A 205 21.54 -7.30 4.31
C LEU A 205 21.83 -5.79 4.10
N ILE A 206 22.13 -5.04 5.17
CA ILE A 206 22.52 -3.63 5.06
C ILE A 206 23.85 -3.44 4.35
N GLU A 207 24.82 -4.34 4.59
CA GLU A 207 26.11 -4.28 3.88
C GLU A 207 25.89 -4.40 2.36
N GLN A 208 24.99 -5.30 1.93
CA GLN A 208 24.62 -5.43 0.52
C GLN A 208 23.91 -4.17 -0.02
N TRP A 209 23.01 -3.57 0.76
CA TRP A 209 22.31 -2.35 0.35
C TRP A 209 23.28 -1.20 0.07
N GLN A 210 24.34 -1.08 0.86
CA GLN A 210 25.37 -0.03 0.71
C GLN A 210 26.19 -0.18 -0.58
N GLU A 211 26.23 -1.37 -1.19
CA GLU A 211 26.89 -1.58 -2.47
C GLU A 211 26.04 -1.13 -3.67
N VAL A 212 24.74 -0.87 -3.47
CA VAL A 212 23.84 -0.45 -4.54
C VAL A 212 24.06 1.02 -4.88
N GLU A 213 24.73 1.26 -6.00
CA GLU A 213 24.87 2.60 -6.57
C GLU A 213 23.51 3.14 -7.03
N ARG A 214 23.13 4.33 -6.54
CA ARG A 214 21.94 5.04 -7.01
C ARG A 214 22.19 5.68 -8.38
N PRO A 215 21.42 5.33 -9.43
CA PRO A 215 21.52 5.99 -10.73
C PRO A 215 21.19 7.49 -10.66
N ASP A 216 21.82 8.30 -11.52
CA ASP A 216 21.72 9.76 -11.48
C ASP A 216 20.28 10.30 -11.66
N GLU A 217 19.44 9.59 -12.40
CA GLU A 217 18.03 9.92 -12.62
C GLU A 217 17.11 9.60 -11.43
N ILE A 218 17.59 8.80 -10.47
CA ILE A 218 16.83 8.43 -9.28
C ILE A 218 17.13 9.44 -8.17
N ASP A 219 16.09 10.02 -7.59
CA ASP A 219 16.24 10.96 -6.49
C ASP A 219 16.41 10.25 -5.14
N ARG A 220 15.82 9.06 -4.97
CA ARG A 220 15.95 8.25 -3.76
C ARG A 220 15.78 6.76 -4.02
N ILE A 221 16.61 5.96 -3.35
CA ILE A 221 16.34 4.53 -3.14
C ILE A 221 16.15 4.32 -1.65
N THR A 222 15.09 3.62 -1.26
CA THR A 222 14.81 3.25 0.12
C THR A 222 14.74 1.73 0.20
N PHE A 223 15.52 1.14 1.11
CA PHE A 223 15.49 -0.28 1.43
C PHE A 223 14.85 -0.44 2.80
N ASN A 224 13.89 -1.36 2.92
CA ASN A 224 13.22 -1.66 4.20
C ASN A 224 13.37 -3.14 4.51
N GLY A 225 13.89 -3.45 5.70
CA GLY A 225 13.99 -4.79 6.25
C GLY A 225 13.17 -4.88 7.52
N TYR A 226 12.38 -5.94 7.64
CA TYR A 226 11.56 -6.23 8.81
C TYR A 226 12.08 -7.50 9.47
N THR A 227 12.68 -7.37 10.64
CA THR A 227 13.11 -8.49 11.49
C THR A 227 12.03 -8.78 12.54
N ASP A 228 12.23 -9.81 13.35
CA ASP A 228 11.34 -10.08 14.50
C ASP A 228 11.27 -8.91 15.49
N ASP A 229 12.39 -8.22 15.73
CA ASP A 229 12.54 -7.21 16.79
C ASP A 229 12.52 -5.77 16.29
N GLU A 230 12.85 -5.52 15.03
CA GLU A 230 13.00 -4.18 14.50
C GLU A 230 12.60 -4.01 13.03
N VAL A 231 12.47 -2.74 12.65
CA VAL A 231 12.40 -2.30 11.27
C VAL A 231 13.66 -1.50 10.99
N VAL A 232 14.43 -1.95 10.01
CA VAL A 232 15.59 -1.23 9.52
C VAL A 232 15.29 -0.61 8.17
N VAL A 233 15.71 0.63 7.99
CA VAL A 233 15.53 1.38 6.76
C VAL A 233 16.83 2.04 6.37
N MET A 234 17.26 1.85 5.13
CA MET A 234 18.33 2.62 4.53
C MET A 234 17.77 3.51 3.43
N ASP A 235 17.96 4.82 3.58
CA ASP A 235 17.65 5.80 2.55
C ASP A 235 18.95 6.20 1.84
N ASN A 236 19.01 6.11 0.52
CA ASN A 236 20.05 6.71 -0.32
C ASN A 236 19.44 7.87 -1.11
N ASP A 237 19.40 9.06 -0.51
CA ASP A 237 18.76 10.26 -1.10
C ASP A 237 19.78 11.18 -1.78
N LYS A 238 19.44 11.68 -2.96
CA LYS A 238 20.35 12.48 -3.81
C LYS A 238 20.86 13.75 -3.13
N LYS A 239 20.09 14.31 -2.20
CA LYS A 239 20.45 15.54 -1.49
C LYS A 239 21.18 15.27 -0.18
N THR A 240 20.77 14.25 0.57
CA THR A 240 21.29 14.00 1.92
C THR A 240 22.30 12.87 2.02
N GLY A 241 22.48 12.10 0.95
CA GLY A 241 23.31 10.89 0.96
C GLY A 241 22.62 9.73 1.66
N GLU A 242 23.43 8.75 2.06
CA GLU A 242 22.99 7.53 2.73
C GLU A 242 22.73 7.76 4.22
N ALA A 243 21.62 7.20 4.71
CA ALA A 243 21.26 7.20 6.11
C ALA A 243 20.55 5.90 6.49
N ILE A 244 21.05 5.24 7.54
CA ILE A 244 20.42 4.05 8.13
C ILE A 244 19.65 4.46 9.38
N LYS A 245 18.44 3.93 9.52
CA LYS A 245 17.54 4.16 10.65
C LYS A 245 17.00 2.82 11.13
N ARG A 246 16.89 2.66 12.44
CA ARG A 246 16.31 1.48 13.08
C ARG A 246 15.22 1.91 14.04
N TRP A 247 14.13 1.17 14.05
CA TRP A 247 13.04 1.35 15.00
C TRP A 247 12.65 0.00 15.57
N PRO A 248 12.42 -0.11 16.89
CA PRO A 248 11.88 -1.33 17.45
C PRO A 248 10.51 -1.63 16.84
N ARG A 249 10.24 -2.90 16.56
CA ARG A 249 8.93 -3.35 16.11
C ARG A 249 8.02 -3.24 17.32
N PHE A 250 6.99 -2.39 17.23
CA PHE A 250 5.99 -2.29 18.30
C PHE A 250 5.16 -3.58 18.29
N THR A 251 5.65 -4.60 19.00
CA THR A 251 4.79 -5.68 19.46
C THR A 251 3.93 -5.08 20.57
N ASN A 252 2.61 -5.16 20.42
CA ASN A 252 1.72 -4.91 21.55
C ASN A 252 2.01 -6.00 22.58
N ALA A 253 2.95 -5.73 23.49
CA ALA A 253 3.25 -6.60 24.62
C ALA A 253 2.05 -6.56 25.58
N GLU A 254 1.36 -7.69 25.64
CA GLU A 254 0.66 -8.26 26.80
C GLU A 254 -0.40 -7.41 27.53
N GLU A 255 -1.66 -7.84 27.45
CA GLU A 255 -2.57 -8.01 28.61
C GLU A 255 -3.44 -9.27 28.44
#